data_AF-A0A9N8F0B7-F1
#
_entry.id   AF-A0A9N8F0B7-F1
#
_cell.length_a   1.000
_cell.length_b   1.000
_cell.length_c   1.000
_cell.angle_alpha   90.00
_cell.angle_beta   90.00
_cell.angle_gamma   90.00
#
_symmetry.space_group_name_H-M   'P 1'
#
loop_
_entity.id
_entity.type
_entity.pdbx_description
1 polymer ?
#
loop_
_entity_poly.entity_id
_entity_poly.type
_entity_poly.pdbx_seq_one_letter_code
_entity_poly.pdbx_strand_id
1 'polypeptide(L)'
;MPLSKEAFDSFVSQNGHNFPYNCVKRTRSSFITKWVFFNGRGRGDDALFRPTSVYALPASCVSLKQLQELIVSKVAVPFPPEHCEVMDCMFWWGACMDNGWYQQVLGFIAFDLKPRGYQAGESTRSSLFHYCIYMLMRKKAFPCHNTDALLAHWNKLYYDYIYRSTGSFFSAATESIRVMEYAIMWGINAPFPTASDSDNEGGESLPDTVVSADE
;
A
#
# COMPACT_ATOMS: atom_id res chain seq x y z
N MET A 1 14.40 -22.24 21.34
CA MET A 1 15.38 -23.08 20.63
C MET A 1 15.63 -22.46 19.27
N PRO A 2 16.87 -22.46 18.76
CA PRO A 2 17.14 -22.02 17.38
C PRO A 2 16.31 -22.85 16.38
N LEU A 3 15.68 -22.20 15.40
CA LEU A 3 15.05 -22.89 14.27
C LEU A 3 16.09 -23.76 13.54
N SER A 4 15.83 -25.07 13.42
CA SER A 4 16.66 -25.97 12.62
C SER A 4 16.34 -25.81 11.13
N LYS A 5 17.34 -26.08 10.27
CA LYS A 5 17.15 -26.07 8.82
C LYS A 5 16.05 -27.05 8.38
N GLU A 6 16.01 -28.23 8.99
CA GLU A 6 15.00 -29.26 8.73
C GLU A 6 13.58 -28.77 9.03
N ALA A 7 13.39 -28.00 10.11
CA ALA A 7 12.10 -27.41 10.44
C ALA A 7 11.66 -26.38 9.37
N PHE A 8 12.59 -25.56 8.88
CA PHE A 8 12.33 -24.65 7.77
C PHE A 8 11.99 -25.39 6.47
N ASP A 9 12.78 -26.39 6.10
CA ASP A 9 12.57 -27.19 4.88
C ASP A 9 11.22 -27.94 4.92
N SER A 10 10.86 -28.48 6.09
CA SER A 10 9.56 -29.11 6.34
C SER A 10 8.41 -28.10 6.21
N PHE A 11 8.55 -26.90 6.79
CA PHE A 11 7.56 -25.83 6.66
C PHE A 11 7.36 -25.42 5.20
N VAL A 12 8.46 -25.21 4.46
CA VAL A 12 8.44 -24.81 3.05
C VAL A 12 7.82 -25.90 2.19
N SER A 13 8.10 -27.17 2.46
CA SER A 13 7.49 -28.29 1.72
C SER A 13 5.97 -28.34 1.93
N GLN A 14 5.51 -28.06 3.15
CA GLN A 14 4.09 -28.10 3.50
C GLN A 14 3.31 -26.85 3.07
N ASN A 15 3.92 -25.67 3.12
CA ASN A 15 3.20 -24.39 2.97
C ASN A 15 3.70 -23.54 1.79
N GLY A 16 4.83 -23.88 1.18
CA GLY A 16 5.47 -23.06 0.14
C GLY A 16 4.72 -23.00 -1.19
N HIS A 17 3.70 -23.84 -1.38
CA HIS A 17 2.77 -23.76 -2.50
C HIS A 17 1.52 -22.91 -2.19
N ASN A 18 1.34 -22.48 -0.94
CA ASN A 18 0.20 -21.70 -0.50
C ASN A 18 0.57 -20.22 -0.40
N PHE A 19 -0.40 -19.37 -0.75
CA PHE A 19 -0.31 -17.94 -0.51
C PHE A 19 -0.27 -17.64 1.01
N PRO A 20 0.57 -16.68 1.47
CA PRO A 20 1.47 -15.81 0.68
C PRO A 20 2.89 -16.36 0.47
N TYR A 21 3.22 -17.55 0.99
CA TYR A 21 4.59 -18.07 1.03
C TYR A 21 5.17 -18.39 -0.35
N ASN A 22 4.33 -18.77 -1.31
CA ASN A 22 4.71 -19.02 -2.70
C ASN A 22 5.22 -17.75 -3.42
N CYS A 23 4.71 -16.57 -3.05
CA CYS A 23 5.04 -15.29 -3.67
C CYS A 23 6.22 -14.58 -2.98
N VAL A 24 6.70 -15.09 -1.85
CA VAL A 24 7.81 -14.49 -1.10
C VAL A 24 9.14 -15.09 -1.55
N LYS A 25 10.11 -14.21 -1.83
CA LYS A 25 11.47 -14.63 -2.19
C LYS A 25 12.09 -15.43 -1.04
N ARG A 26 12.81 -16.50 -1.37
CA ARG A 26 13.47 -17.38 -0.39
C ARG A 26 14.95 -17.59 -0.71
N THR A 27 15.75 -17.75 0.34
CA THR A 27 17.10 -18.32 0.30
C THR A 27 17.02 -19.83 0.60
N ARG A 28 18.20 -20.47 0.75
CA ARG A 28 18.30 -21.87 1.18
C ARG A 28 17.78 -22.14 2.60
N SER A 29 17.59 -21.10 3.43
CA SER A 29 17.24 -21.27 4.85
C SER A 29 16.38 -20.16 5.42
N SER A 30 15.87 -19.24 4.60
CA SER A 30 15.09 -18.10 5.08
C SER A 30 14.20 -17.50 4.01
N PHE A 31 13.09 -16.89 4.43
CA PHE A 31 12.35 -15.92 3.60
C PHE A 31 13.04 -14.56 3.60
N ILE A 32 12.97 -13.86 2.47
CA ILE A 32 13.38 -12.45 2.31
C ILE A 32 12.10 -11.64 2.11
N THR A 33 11.76 -10.81 3.09
CA THR A 33 10.63 -9.89 3.02
C THR A 33 10.99 -8.57 3.72
N LYS A 34 10.38 -7.47 3.28
CA LYS A 34 10.55 -6.15 3.90
C LYS A 34 9.59 -5.94 5.07
N TRP A 35 8.42 -6.56 5.01
CA TRP A 35 7.33 -6.37 5.97
C TRP A 35 6.80 -7.72 6.44
N VAL A 36 6.42 -7.77 7.70
CA VAL A 36 5.74 -8.94 8.27
C VAL A 36 4.47 -8.54 8.99
N PHE A 37 3.48 -9.42 8.86
CA PHE A 37 2.17 -9.27 9.45
C PHE A 37 2.13 -10.05 10.75
N PHE A 38 1.64 -9.43 11.82
CA PHE A 38 1.35 -10.09 13.09
C PHE A 38 -0.14 -10.04 13.37
N ASN A 39 -0.72 -11.22 13.61
CA ASN A 39 -2.07 -11.31 14.13
C ASN A 39 -2.01 -11.29 15.66
N GLY A 40 -2.18 -10.10 16.24
CA GLY A 40 -2.27 -9.94 17.68
C GLY A 40 -3.57 -10.57 18.19
N ARG A 41 -3.50 -11.80 18.71
CA ARG A 41 -4.54 -12.31 19.61
C ARG A 41 -4.29 -11.68 20.98
N GLY A 42 -5.02 -10.63 21.32
CA GLY A 42 -5.05 -10.13 22.68
C GLY A 42 -5.33 -11.30 23.63
N ARG A 43 -4.46 -11.53 24.62
CA ARG A 43 -4.68 -12.51 25.68
C ARG A 43 -5.25 -11.75 26.88
N GLY A 44 -6.49 -12.06 27.29
CA GLY A 44 -7.07 -11.57 28.55
C GLY A 44 -7.74 -10.19 28.50
N ASP A 45 -7.98 -9.62 29.69
CA ASP A 45 -8.74 -8.37 29.94
C ASP A 45 -8.18 -7.11 29.23
N ASP A 46 -6.95 -7.14 28.73
CA ASP A 46 -6.39 -6.07 27.88
C ASP A 46 -7.02 -6.04 26.46
N ALA A 47 -7.80 -7.05 26.09
CA ALA A 47 -8.54 -7.11 24.83
C ALA A 47 -9.79 -6.20 24.80
N LEU A 48 -10.16 -5.58 25.93
CA LEU A 48 -11.38 -4.77 26.06
C LEU A 48 -11.45 -3.56 25.12
N PHE A 49 -10.32 -3.12 24.53
CA PHE A 49 -10.27 -1.90 23.72
C PHE A 49 -9.96 -2.09 22.23
N ARG A 50 -9.56 -3.28 21.75
CA ARG A 50 -9.32 -3.51 20.30
C ARG A 50 -9.65 -4.93 19.88
N PRO A 51 -10.80 -5.17 19.24
CA PRO A 51 -11.08 -6.47 18.63
C PRO A 51 -10.06 -6.68 17.49
N THR A 52 -9.15 -7.63 17.67
CA THR A 52 -8.09 -8.01 16.71
C THR A 52 -7.25 -6.85 16.20
N SER A 53 -6.20 -6.50 16.96
CA SER A 53 -5.23 -5.52 16.48
C SER A 53 -4.28 -6.19 15.48
N VAL A 54 -4.42 -5.74 14.24
CA VAL A 54 -3.62 -6.13 13.08
C VAL A 54 -2.38 -5.24 13.08
N TYR A 55 -1.18 -5.83 13.05
CA TYR A 55 0.07 -5.06 13.03
C TYR A 55 0.94 -5.47 11.85
N ALA A 56 1.53 -4.48 11.18
CA ALA A 56 2.63 -4.67 10.27
C ALA A 56 3.91 -4.11 10.91
N LEU A 57 5.01 -4.84 10.76
CA LEU A 57 6.32 -4.44 11.25
C LEU A 57 7.36 -4.57 10.13
N PRO A 58 8.29 -3.62 9.99
CA PRO A 58 9.45 -3.82 9.14
C PRO A 58 10.23 -5.06 9.60
N ALA A 59 10.60 -5.92 8.66
CA ALA A 59 11.39 -7.12 8.94
C ALA A 59 12.75 -6.79 9.57
N SER A 60 13.28 -5.58 9.33
CA SER A 60 14.52 -5.08 9.92
C SER A 60 14.43 -4.81 11.43
N CYS A 61 13.23 -4.76 12.01
CA CYS A 61 13.04 -4.56 13.46
C CYS A 61 13.32 -5.84 14.28
N VAL A 62 13.51 -6.97 13.62
CA VAL A 62 13.81 -8.27 14.26
C VAL A 62 15.01 -8.92 13.60
N SER A 63 15.76 -9.73 14.34
CA SER A 63 16.86 -10.48 13.73
C SER A 63 16.32 -11.49 12.71
N LEU A 64 17.10 -11.78 11.66
CA LEU A 64 16.70 -12.76 10.64
C LEU A 64 16.29 -14.10 11.25
N LYS A 65 17.01 -14.55 12.29
CA LYS A 65 16.71 -15.81 13.00
C LYS A 65 15.34 -15.76 13.69
N GLN A 66 15.06 -14.70 14.45
CA GLN A 66 13.77 -14.51 15.11
C GLN A 66 12.63 -14.38 14.08
N LEU A 67 12.88 -13.69 12.96
CA LEU A 67 11.92 -13.56 11.88
C LEU A 67 11.52 -14.93 11.32
N GLN A 68 12.50 -15.79 11.04
CA GLN A 68 12.20 -17.15 10.55
C GLN A 68 11.47 -17.98 11.60
N GLU A 69 11.88 -17.89 12.87
CA GLU A 69 11.18 -18.57 13.98
C GLU A 69 9.70 -18.14 14.05
N LEU A 70 9.42 -16.84 13.92
CA LEU A 70 8.05 -16.30 13.91
C LEU A 70 7.24 -16.75 12.70
N ILE A 71 7.85 -16.82 11.52
CA ILE A 71 7.19 -17.28 10.30
C ILE A 71 6.88 -18.78 10.36
N VAL A 72 7.87 -19.61 10.73
CA VAL A 72 7.68 -21.08 10.81
C VAL A 72 6.68 -21.45 11.90
N SER A 73 6.65 -20.72 13.01
CA SER A 73 5.63 -20.89 14.06
C SER A 73 4.25 -20.31 13.71
N LYS A 74 4.08 -19.75 12.50
CA LYS A 74 2.84 -19.11 12.02
C LYS A 74 2.37 -17.94 12.90
N VAL A 75 3.27 -17.33 13.65
CA VAL A 75 3.03 -16.11 14.45
C VAL A 75 3.13 -14.86 13.57
N ALA A 76 4.05 -14.88 12.61
CA ALA A 76 4.21 -13.86 11.60
C ALA A 76 3.88 -14.42 10.20
N VAL A 77 3.33 -13.56 9.34
CA VAL A 77 3.10 -13.87 7.92
C VAL A 77 3.95 -12.92 7.08
N PRO A 78 4.84 -13.41 6.20
CA PRO A 78 5.64 -12.54 5.35
C PRO A 78 4.77 -11.87 4.28
N PHE A 79 5.04 -10.59 4.01
CA PHE A 79 4.36 -9.88 2.94
C PHE A 79 4.97 -10.27 1.59
N PRO A 80 4.15 -10.55 0.56
CA PRO A 80 4.58 -10.56 -0.83
C PRO A 80 5.14 -9.20 -1.28
N PRO A 81 5.88 -9.15 -2.40
CA PRO A 81 6.48 -7.92 -2.91
C PRO A 81 5.50 -6.78 -3.12
N GLU A 82 4.32 -7.06 -3.67
CA GLU A 82 3.29 -6.06 -3.98
C GLU A 82 2.70 -5.47 -2.69
N HIS A 83 2.45 -6.31 -1.67
CA HIS A 83 2.01 -5.83 -0.36
C HIS A 83 3.09 -5.03 0.36
N CYS A 84 4.37 -5.39 0.19
CA CYS A 84 5.48 -4.62 0.75
C CYS A 84 5.50 -3.19 0.20
N GLU A 85 5.24 -3.01 -1.10
CA GLU A 85 5.21 -1.70 -1.73
C GLU A 85 4.06 -0.84 -1.22
N VAL A 86 2.86 -1.43 -1.07
CA VAL A 86 1.74 -0.73 -0.42
C VAL A 86 2.14 -0.31 0.99
N MET A 87 2.74 -1.20 1.79
CA MET A 87 3.13 -0.87 3.16
C MET A 87 4.24 0.19 3.26
N ASP A 88 5.23 0.18 2.36
CA ASP A 88 6.27 1.22 2.33
C ASP A 88 5.65 2.62 2.21
N CYS A 89 4.64 2.75 1.33
CA CYS A 89 3.90 3.98 1.12
C CYS A 89 2.98 4.30 2.30
N MET A 90 2.21 3.31 2.76
CA MET A 90 1.22 3.50 3.83
C MET A 90 1.85 3.84 5.18
N PHE A 91 3.00 3.25 5.51
CA PHE A 91 3.67 3.46 6.79
C PHE A 91 4.13 4.91 6.99
N TRP A 92 4.66 5.54 5.94
CA TRP A 92 5.13 6.92 6.01
C TRP A 92 4.06 7.91 5.55
N TRP A 93 3.67 7.83 4.28
CA TRP A 93 2.78 8.83 3.67
C TRP A 93 1.32 8.59 4.04
N GLY A 94 0.84 7.35 3.96
CA GLY A 94 -0.57 7.03 4.26
C GLY A 94 -0.97 7.37 5.70
N ALA A 95 -0.09 7.09 6.67
CA ALA A 95 -0.31 7.41 8.08
C ALA A 95 -0.38 8.92 8.36
N CYS A 96 0.46 9.71 7.67
CA CYS A 96 0.42 11.18 7.75
C CYS A 96 -0.82 11.77 7.06
N MET A 97 -1.25 11.19 5.95
CA MET A 97 -2.43 11.63 5.21
C MET A 97 -3.72 11.34 5.97
N ASP A 98 -3.91 10.10 6.40
CA ASP A 98 -5.15 9.65 7.04
C ASP A 98 -4.91 8.34 7.81
N ASN A 99 -4.76 8.44 9.12
CA ASN A 99 -4.55 7.26 9.96
C ASN A 99 -5.73 6.26 9.88
N GLY A 100 -6.96 6.72 9.61
CA GLY A 100 -8.10 5.82 9.42
C GLY A 100 -7.96 4.98 8.15
N TRP A 101 -7.55 5.61 7.05
CA TRP A 101 -7.22 4.92 5.80
C TRP A 101 -6.07 3.92 5.98
N TYR A 102 -5.01 4.30 6.71
CA TYR A 102 -3.92 3.40 7.09
C TYR A 102 -4.43 2.13 7.78
N GLN A 103 -5.27 2.27 8.81
CA GLN A 103 -5.82 1.12 9.52
C GLN A 103 -6.73 0.26 8.63
N GLN A 104 -7.51 0.86 7.73
CA GLN A 104 -8.36 0.13 6.79
C GLN A 104 -7.53 -0.67 5.78
N VAL A 105 -6.48 -0.08 5.20
CA VAL A 105 -5.56 -0.77 4.28
C VAL A 105 -4.85 -1.92 4.99
N LEU A 106 -4.38 -1.71 6.21
CA LEU A 106 -3.74 -2.74 7.00
C LEU A 106 -4.70 -3.91 7.30
N GLY A 107 -5.95 -3.61 7.65
CA GLY A 107 -7.01 -4.61 7.84
C GLY A 107 -7.33 -5.38 6.55
N PHE A 108 -7.39 -4.69 5.41
CA PHE A 108 -7.59 -5.31 4.10
C PHE A 108 -6.43 -6.24 3.73
N ILE A 109 -5.18 -5.78 3.86
CA ILE A 109 -4.01 -6.61 3.60
C ILE A 109 -4.02 -7.85 4.50
N ALA A 110 -4.35 -7.70 5.78
CA ALA A 110 -4.44 -8.84 6.68
C ALA A 110 -5.57 -9.82 6.31
N PHE A 111 -6.67 -9.34 5.74
CA PHE A 111 -7.70 -10.19 5.17
C PHE A 111 -7.24 -10.87 3.87
N ASP A 112 -6.44 -10.18 3.06
CA ASP A 112 -5.89 -10.70 1.81
C ASP A 112 -4.84 -11.79 2.03
N LEU A 113 -3.94 -11.60 3.01
CA LEU A 113 -2.89 -12.55 3.40
C LEU A 113 -3.40 -13.80 4.10
N LYS A 114 -4.68 -13.88 4.47
CA LYS A 114 -5.24 -15.11 5.05
C LYS A 114 -5.24 -16.20 3.99
N PRO A 115 -4.78 -17.42 4.30
CA PRO A 115 -4.91 -18.55 3.40
C PRO A 115 -6.39 -18.75 3.07
N ARG A 116 -6.76 -18.42 1.83
CA ARG A 116 -8.04 -18.81 1.28
C ARG A 116 -7.83 -20.20 0.68
N GLY A 117 -8.79 -21.10 0.81
CA GLY A 117 -8.70 -22.40 0.16
C GLY A 117 -8.43 -22.24 -1.35
N TYR A 118 -8.03 -23.32 -2.03
CA TYR A 118 -7.61 -23.38 -3.44
C TYR A 118 -8.47 -22.60 -4.47
N GLN A 119 -9.69 -22.18 -4.11
CA GLN A 119 -10.67 -21.55 -4.99
C GLN A 119 -10.71 -20.01 -4.96
N ALA A 120 -10.12 -19.34 -3.96
CA ALA A 120 -10.09 -17.88 -3.99
C ALA A 120 -8.75 -17.41 -4.56
N GLY A 121 -8.80 -16.85 -5.76
CA GLY A 121 -7.61 -16.33 -6.45
C GLY A 121 -6.86 -15.30 -5.59
N GLU A 122 -5.53 -15.31 -5.74
CA GLU A 122 -4.64 -14.31 -5.17
C GLU A 122 -4.97 -12.93 -5.73
N SER A 123 -4.91 -11.89 -4.89
CA SER A 123 -5.09 -10.52 -5.36
C SER A 123 -3.96 -10.16 -6.32
N THR A 124 -4.31 -9.81 -7.55
CA THR A 124 -3.37 -9.21 -8.50
C THR A 124 -2.84 -7.89 -7.95
N ARG A 125 -1.66 -7.46 -8.40
CA ARG A 125 -1.11 -6.12 -8.11
C ARG A 125 -2.14 -5.01 -8.37
N SER A 126 -2.84 -5.10 -9.51
CA SER A 126 -3.85 -4.13 -9.91
C SER A 126 -5.02 -4.06 -8.93
N SER A 127 -5.59 -5.20 -8.56
CA SER A 127 -6.72 -5.25 -7.63
C SER A 127 -6.31 -4.83 -6.22
N LEU A 128 -5.12 -5.25 -5.75
CA LEU A 128 -4.57 -4.83 -4.47
C LEU A 128 -4.44 -3.30 -4.39
N PHE A 129 -3.80 -2.69 -5.39
CA PHE A 129 -3.63 -1.24 -5.44
C PHE A 129 -4.98 -0.52 -5.52
N HIS A 130 -5.86 -1.01 -6.39
CA HIS A 130 -7.19 -0.45 -6.60
C HIS A 130 -7.99 -0.44 -5.29
N TYR A 131 -8.10 -1.57 -4.59
CA TYR A 131 -8.85 -1.64 -3.34
C TYR A 131 -8.27 -0.72 -2.27
N CYS A 132 -6.94 -0.70 -2.13
CA CYS A 132 -6.26 0.18 -1.17
C CYS A 132 -6.56 1.66 -1.43
N ILE A 133 -6.50 2.10 -2.69
CA ILE A 133 -6.78 3.50 -3.07
C ILE A 133 -8.28 3.80 -3.02
N TYR A 134 -9.13 2.86 -3.44
CA TYR A 134 -10.58 3.01 -3.45
C TYR A 134 -11.13 3.31 -2.05
N MET A 135 -10.56 2.72 -0.99
CA MET A 135 -10.94 3.04 0.39
C MET A 135 -10.75 4.54 0.71
N LEU A 136 -9.65 5.15 0.24
CA LEU A 136 -9.43 6.58 0.37
C LEU A 136 -10.38 7.40 -0.52
N MET A 137 -10.57 6.98 -1.76
CA MET A 137 -11.46 7.67 -2.71
C MET A 137 -12.89 7.71 -2.22
N ARG A 138 -13.41 6.59 -1.70
CA ARG A 138 -14.73 6.51 -1.08
C ARG A 138 -14.86 7.50 0.09
N LYS A 139 -13.82 7.59 0.93
CA LYS A 139 -13.80 8.54 2.05
C LYS A 139 -13.81 10.00 1.56
N LYS A 140 -13.04 10.33 0.53
CA LYS A 140 -12.98 11.68 -0.07
C LYS A 140 -14.28 12.06 -0.80
N ALA A 141 -14.92 11.12 -1.47
CA ALA A 141 -16.16 11.36 -2.22
C ALA A 141 -17.40 11.43 -1.31
N PHE A 142 -17.39 10.78 -0.14
CA PHE A 142 -18.54 10.67 0.77
C PHE A 142 -19.24 12.00 1.12
N PRO A 143 -18.55 13.15 1.29
CA PRO A 143 -19.22 14.43 1.56
C PRO A 143 -19.98 15.00 0.35
N CYS A 144 -19.79 14.46 -0.85
CA CYS A 144 -20.37 14.99 -2.09
C CYS A 144 -21.73 14.36 -2.40
N HIS A 145 -22.69 15.18 -2.85
CA HIS A 145 -24.02 14.72 -3.24
C HIS A 145 -24.02 13.65 -4.36
N ASN A 146 -22.99 13.62 -5.20
CA ASN A 146 -22.84 12.70 -6.32
C ASN A 146 -21.74 11.64 -6.09
N THR A 147 -21.61 11.13 -4.86
CA THR A 147 -20.56 10.17 -4.45
C THR A 147 -20.42 9.01 -5.44
N ASP A 148 -21.52 8.35 -5.81
CA ASP A 148 -21.47 7.17 -6.70
C ASP A 148 -20.97 7.52 -8.11
N ALA A 149 -21.37 8.67 -8.65
CA ALA A 149 -20.92 9.13 -9.95
C ALA A 149 -19.41 9.48 -9.94
N LEU A 150 -18.94 10.12 -8.87
CA LEU A 150 -17.51 10.41 -8.68
C LEU A 150 -16.68 9.13 -8.59
N LEU A 151 -17.14 8.15 -7.82
CA LEU A 151 -16.45 6.86 -7.68
C LEU A 151 -16.46 6.05 -8.98
N ALA A 152 -17.58 6.04 -9.70
CA ALA A 152 -17.67 5.38 -11.01
C ALA A 152 -16.73 6.03 -12.03
N HIS A 153 -16.67 7.36 -12.04
CA HIS A 153 -15.76 8.12 -12.90
C HIS A 153 -14.29 7.83 -12.56
N TRP A 154 -13.91 7.93 -11.28
CA TRP A 154 -12.57 7.58 -10.81
C TRP A 154 -12.22 6.13 -11.16
N ASN A 155 -13.14 5.19 -10.94
CA ASN A 155 -12.91 3.77 -11.22
C ASN A 155 -12.59 3.51 -12.70
N LYS A 156 -13.30 4.20 -13.61
CA LYS A 156 -13.00 4.14 -15.04
C LYS A 156 -11.59 4.69 -15.33
N LEU A 157 -11.29 5.90 -14.85
CA LEU A 157 -9.97 6.53 -15.04
C LEU A 157 -8.83 5.72 -14.45
N TYR A 158 -9.08 5.02 -13.34
CA TYR A 158 -8.08 4.21 -12.68
C TYR A 158 -7.54 3.12 -13.61
N TYR A 159 -8.42 2.34 -14.24
CA TYR A 159 -8.01 1.24 -15.12
C TYR A 159 -7.60 1.70 -16.52
N ASP A 160 -8.24 2.75 -17.04
CA ASP A 160 -7.96 3.27 -18.39
C ASP A 160 -6.63 4.04 -18.45
N TYR A 161 -6.32 4.78 -17.38
CA TYR A 161 -5.20 5.71 -17.34
C TYR A 161 -4.27 5.48 -16.15
N ILE A 162 -4.73 5.71 -14.91
CA ILE A 162 -3.85 5.85 -13.74
C ILE A 162 -2.97 4.62 -13.52
N TYR A 163 -3.56 3.42 -13.47
CA TYR A 163 -2.81 2.19 -13.22
C TYR A 163 -1.84 1.85 -14.36
N ARG A 164 -2.16 2.25 -15.60
CA ARG A 164 -1.30 2.00 -16.77
C ARG A 164 -0.16 3.01 -16.86
N SER A 165 -0.40 4.26 -16.44
CA SER A 165 0.59 5.33 -16.50
C SER A 165 1.51 5.36 -15.27
N THR A 166 1.09 4.75 -14.16
CA THR A 166 1.85 4.77 -12.91
C THR A 166 2.52 3.42 -12.64
N GLY A 167 3.84 3.45 -12.42
CA GLY A 167 4.63 2.25 -12.11
C GLY A 167 4.57 1.81 -10.64
N SER A 168 4.11 2.70 -9.75
CA SER A 168 4.14 2.49 -8.29
C SER A 168 2.80 2.78 -7.61
N PHE A 169 2.58 2.15 -6.45
CA PHE A 169 1.40 2.42 -5.61
C PHE A 169 1.30 3.89 -5.20
N PHE A 170 2.42 4.50 -4.80
CA PHE A 170 2.46 5.91 -4.40
C PHE A 170 2.04 6.85 -5.53
N SER A 171 2.57 6.62 -6.74
CA SER A 171 2.19 7.39 -7.93
C SER A 171 0.70 7.20 -8.26
N ALA A 172 0.19 5.96 -8.24
CA ALA A 172 -1.21 5.66 -8.48
C ALA A 172 -2.15 6.34 -7.46
N ALA A 173 -1.76 6.34 -6.19
CA ALA A 173 -2.54 6.95 -5.10
C ALA A 173 -2.55 8.48 -5.22
N THR A 174 -1.39 9.09 -5.48
CA THR A 174 -1.26 10.54 -5.66
C THR A 174 -2.08 11.04 -6.85
N GLU A 175 -1.97 10.35 -7.99
CA GLU A 175 -2.74 10.70 -9.18
C GLU A 175 -4.24 10.49 -8.98
N SER A 176 -4.62 9.43 -8.27
CA SER A 176 -6.02 9.20 -7.89
C SER A 176 -6.59 10.34 -7.03
N ILE A 177 -5.81 10.83 -6.06
CA ILE A 177 -6.19 11.98 -5.24
C ILE A 177 -6.37 13.22 -6.12
N ARG A 178 -5.41 13.51 -7.01
CA ARG A 178 -5.47 14.66 -7.93
C ARG A 178 -6.72 14.62 -8.81
N VAL A 179 -6.99 13.47 -9.44
CA VAL A 179 -8.20 13.25 -10.24
C VAL A 179 -9.47 13.47 -9.44
N MET A 180 -9.54 12.90 -8.24
CA MET A 180 -10.72 13.02 -7.37
C MET A 180 -10.95 14.47 -6.94
N GLU A 181 -9.91 15.17 -6.52
CA GLU A 181 -10.01 16.58 -6.08
C GLU A 181 -10.41 17.50 -7.23
N TYR A 182 -9.86 17.27 -8.43
CA TYR A 182 -10.27 17.99 -9.63
C TYR A 182 -11.74 17.76 -9.97
N ALA A 183 -12.20 16.50 -9.95
CA ALA A 183 -13.60 16.16 -10.23
C ALA A 183 -14.57 16.70 -9.17
N ILE A 184 -14.15 16.80 -7.90
CA ILE A 184 -14.94 17.43 -6.83
C ILE A 184 -15.05 18.94 -7.04
N MET A 185 -13.97 19.60 -7.45
CA MET A 185 -13.92 21.06 -7.60
C MET A 185 -14.62 21.56 -8.87
N TRP A 186 -14.40 20.90 -10.00
CA TRP A 186 -14.84 21.36 -11.33
C TRP A 186 -15.96 20.50 -11.94
N GLY A 187 -16.29 19.36 -11.31
CA GLY A 187 -17.26 18.41 -11.81
C GLY A 187 -16.64 17.35 -12.74
N ILE A 188 -17.36 16.23 -12.87
CA ILE A 188 -16.93 15.00 -13.58
C ILE A 188 -16.67 15.21 -15.08
N ASN A 189 -17.29 16.25 -15.68
CA ASN A 189 -17.18 16.53 -17.11
C ASN A 189 -16.10 17.56 -17.45
N ALA A 190 -15.39 18.11 -16.46
CA ALA A 190 -14.34 19.08 -16.70
C ALA A 190 -13.14 18.41 -17.39
N PRO A 191 -12.50 19.06 -18.37
CA PRO A 191 -11.33 18.51 -19.06
C PRO A 191 -10.19 18.35 -18.07
N PHE A 192 -9.68 17.12 -17.94
CA PHE A 192 -8.61 16.85 -16.99
C PHE A 192 -7.29 17.49 -17.45
N PRO A 193 -6.61 18.29 -16.60
CA PRO A 193 -5.35 18.89 -16.99
C PRO A 193 -4.29 17.80 -17.16
N THR A 194 -3.81 17.68 -18.40
CA THR A 194 -2.75 16.76 -18.76
C THR A 194 -1.41 17.32 -18.31
N ALA A 195 -0.46 16.46 -17.95
CA ALA A 195 0.87 16.89 -17.48
C ALA A 195 1.65 17.72 -18.52
N SER A 196 1.21 17.76 -19.78
CA SER A 196 1.73 18.65 -20.82
C SER A 196 1.36 20.13 -20.62
N ASP A 197 0.41 20.44 -19.73
CA ASP A 197 -0.09 21.80 -19.55
C ASP A 197 0.66 22.58 -18.43
N SER A 198 1.58 21.92 -17.70
CA SER A 198 2.33 22.52 -16.58
C SER A 198 3.70 23.13 -16.95
N ASP A 199 4.14 23.00 -18.20
CA ASP A 199 5.46 23.50 -18.63
C ASP A 199 5.43 24.95 -19.18
N ASN A 200 4.32 25.68 -19.02
CA ASN A 200 4.16 27.01 -19.61
C ASN A 200 3.80 28.11 -18.61
N GLU A 201 4.40 28.08 -17.41
CA GLU A 201 4.39 29.22 -16.50
C GLU A 201 5.80 29.81 -16.33
N GLY A 202 6.01 30.97 -16.98
CA GLY A 202 6.71 32.09 -16.34
C GLY A 202 8.24 32.12 -16.41
N GLY A 203 8.79 32.43 -17.59
CA GLY A 203 10.08 33.09 -17.68
C GLY A 203 9.98 34.53 -17.14
N GLU A 204 10.10 34.70 -15.82
CA GLU A 204 10.39 36.01 -15.23
C GLU A 204 11.87 36.32 -15.43
N SER A 205 12.14 37.18 -16.41
CA SER A 205 13.43 37.83 -16.60
C SER A 205 13.81 38.64 -15.36
N LEU A 206 14.92 38.27 -14.72
CA LEU A 206 15.63 39.07 -13.72
C LEU A 206 15.92 40.48 -14.27
N PRO A 207 15.73 41.56 -13.50
CA PRO A 207 16.14 42.89 -13.93
C PRO A 207 17.66 43.02 -13.92
N ASP A 208 18.20 43.59 -14.99
CA ASP A 208 19.62 43.90 -15.16
C ASP A 208 20.13 44.80 -14.03
N THR A 209 21.12 44.29 -13.29
CA THR A 209 21.91 45.05 -12.32
C THR A 209 22.80 46.04 -13.08
N VAL A 210 22.42 47.31 -13.12
CA VAL A 210 23.30 48.40 -13.56
C VAL A 210 24.35 48.65 -12.47
N VAL A 211 25.58 48.18 -12.72
CA VAL A 211 26.76 48.58 -11.97
C VAL A 211 27.21 49.93 -12.53
N SER A 212 26.88 51.02 -11.84
CA SER A 212 27.56 52.30 -12.03
C SER A 212 28.75 52.34 -11.08
N ALA A 213 29.94 52.18 -11.65
CA ALA A 213 31.17 52.70 -11.05
C ALA A 213 31.26 54.18 -11.41
N ASP A 214 31.46 55.05 -10.43
CA ASP A 214 32.18 56.32 -10.59
C ASP A 214 32.71 56.79 -9.22
N GLU A 215 34.02 57.08 -9.26
CA GLU A 215 34.94 57.88 -8.43
C GLU A 215 34.63 58.23 -6.95
#